data_AF-A0A4D5RM17-F1
#
_entry.id   AF-A0A4D5RM17-F1
#
_cell.length_a   1.000
_cell.length_b   1.000
_cell.length_c   1.000
_cell.angle_alpha   90.00
_cell.angle_beta   90.00
_cell.angle_gamma   90.00
#
_symmetry.space_group_name_H-M   'P 1'
#
loop_
_entity.id
_entity.type
_entity.pdbx_description
1 polymer ?
#
loop_
_entity_poly.entity_id
_entity_poly.type
_entity_poly.pdbx_seq_one_letter_code
_entity_poly.pdbx_strand_id
1 'polypeptide(L)'
;MINCGFNGESWSISNVPGEPLFCGANVIDKTSDGNLLSYDIDGRTCNRLPFIYSVRNGANETNFLERDLGNAAKSISLVLDTDNCHYLVMLECFPDGSVSRYVTYKSTWTSAGKDRLAAKAATNSALDFVQDYTFDCANGNV
;
A
#
# COMPACT_ATOMS: atom_id res chain seq x y z
N MET A 1 6.48 -8.78 -9.12
CA MET A 1 5.08 -9.23 -9.31
C MET A 1 4.61 -9.86 -8.01
N ILE A 2 3.54 -9.31 -7.44
CA ILE A 2 2.97 -9.71 -6.15
C ILE A 2 2.35 -11.11 -6.28
N ASN A 3 2.94 -12.12 -5.62
CA ASN A 3 2.66 -13.54 -5.92
C ASN A 3 2.32 -14.44 -4.71
N CYS A 4 2.81 -14.18 -3.50
CA CYS A 4 2.71 -15.14 -2.37
C CYS A 4 1.64 -14.78 -1.33
N GLY A 5 0.59 -14.08 -1.75
CA GLY A 5 -0.71 -14.18 -1.09
C GLY A 5 -1.13 -12.95 -0.33
N PHE A 6 -1.32 -11.84 -1.03
CA PHE A 6 -2.23 -10.84 -0.51
C PHE A 6 -3.64 -11.43 -0.63
N ASN A 7 -4.04 -12.27 0.33
CA ASN A 7 -5.34 -12.95 0.41
C ASN A 7 -5.70 -13.05 1.90
N GLY A 8 -5.70 -11.92 2.62
CA GLY A 8 -5.84 -11.97 4.07
C GLY A 8 -5.99 -10.61 4.72
N GLU A 9 -6.27 -10.66 6.02
CA GLU A 9 -6.37 -9.47 6.86
C GLU A 9 -5.04 -8.69 6.84
N SER A 10 -5.14 -7.43 6.46
CA SER A 10 -4.01 -6.51 6.39
C SER A 10 -4.38 -5.15 6.97
N TRP A 11 -3.35 -4.35 7.19
CA TRP A 11 -3.45 -3.00 7.67
C TRP A 11 -2.65 -2.10 6.74
N SER A 12 -3.19 -0.93 6.43
CA SER A 12 -2.49 0.10 5.65
C SER A 12 -2.22 1.32 6.52
N ILE A 13 -0.96 1.73 6.61
CA ILE A 13 -0.56 3.05 7.10
C ILE A 13 -0.53 3.98 5.90
N SER A 14 -1.28 5.08 5.98
CA SER A 14 -1.43 6.07 4.90
C SER A 14 -0.85 7.41 5.32
N ASN A 15 0.12 7.89 4.53
CA ASN A 15 0.69 9.23 4.64
C ASN A 15 0.23 10.06 3.44
N VAL A 16 -0.83 10.83 3.68
CA VAL A 16 -1.50 11.67 2.70
C VAL A 16 -1.16 13.13 2.98
N PRO A 17 -0.77 13.94 1.98
CA PRO A 17 -0.45 15.34 2.19
C PRO A 17 -1.62 16.11 2.85
N GLY A 18 -1.32 16.79 3.95
CA GLY A 18 -2.30 17.59 4.70
C GLY A 18 -3.09 16.83 5.76
N GLU A 19 -2.92 15.51 5.87
CA GLU A 19 -3.59 14.67 6.85
C GLU A 19 -2.60 14.11 7.88
N PRO A 20 -3.03 13.86 9.13
CA PRO A 20 -2.25 13.04 10.07
C PRO A 20 -2.01 11.64 9.51
N LEU A 21 -0.94 10.98 9.95
CA LEU A 21 -0.74 9.57 9.66
C LEU A 21 -1.91 8.76 10.24
N PHE A 22 -2.45 7.80 9.49
CA PHE A 22 -3.56 6.97 9.97
C PHE A 22 -3.47 5.53 9.45
N CYS A 23 -4.08 4.62 10.22
CA CYS A 23 -4.26 3.22 9.86
C CYS A 23 -5.66 2.95 9.35
N GLY A 24 -5.77 2.08 8.34
CA GLY A 24 -7.02 1.45 7.91
C GLY A 24 -6.90 -0.07 7.88
N ALA A 25 -7.97 -0.77 8.25
CA ALA A 25 -8.09 -2.19 7.97
C ALA A 25 -8.22 -2.37 6.45
N ASN A 26 -7.41 -3.26 5.88
CA ASN A 26 -7.37 -3.45 4.44
C ASN A 26 -7.39 -4.94 4.08
N VAL A 27 -7.82 -5.26 2.88
CA VAL A 27 -7.53 -6.53 2.22
C VAL A 27 -6.93 -6.21 0.87
N ILE A 28 -5.67 -6.58 0.69
CA ILE A 28 -5.09 -6.65 -0.65
C ILE A 28 -5.40 -8.03 -1.21
N ASP A 29 -5.81 -8.09 -2.49
CA ASP A 29 -6.06 -9.26 -3.30
C ASP A 29 -5.48 -9.13 -4.72
N LYS A 30 -5.53 -10.20 -5.50
CA LYS A 30 -5.22 -10.20 -6.92
C LYS A 30 -6.42 -10.70 -7.73
N THR A 31 -6.83 -9.91 -8.71
CA THR A 31 -7.90 -10.31 -9.62
C THR A 31 -7.43 -11.43 -10.58
N SER A 32 -8.37 -12.13 -11.20
CA SER A 32 -8.05 -13.22 -12.15
C SER A 32 -7.23 -12.78 -13.36
N ASP A 33 -7.36 -11.51 -13.76
CA ASP A 33 -6.58 -10.86 -14.83
C ASP A 33 -5.26 -10.25 -14.35
N GLY A 34 -4.94 -10.42 -13.05
CA GLY A 34 -3.63 -10.14 -12.49
C GLY A 34 -3.43 -8.72 -11.94
N ASN A 35 -4.50 -7.92 -11.85
CA ASN A 35 -4.49 -6.61 -11.22
C ASN A 35 -4.44 -6.74 -9.70
N LEU A 36 -3.88 -5.73 -9.05
CA LEU A 36 -3.86 -5.62 -7.59
C LEU A 36 -5.18 -5.00 -7.14
N LEU A 37 -5.87 -5.68 -6.24
CA LEU A 37 -7.11 -5.23 -5.63
C LEU A 37 -6.82 -4.85 -4.19
N SER A 38 -7.36 -3.73 -3.72
CA SER A 38 -7.23 -3.26 -2.34
C SER A 38 -8.62 -2.90 -1.84
N TYR A 39 -8.97 -3.30 -0.62
CA TYR A 39 -10.27 -3.04 -0.01
C TYR A 39 -10.08 -2.28 1.28
N ASP A 40 -10.41 -1.00 1.29
CA ASP A 40 -10.54 -0.30 2.56
C ASP A 40 -11.78 -0.82 3.30
N ILE A 41 -11.59 -1.26 4.54
CA ILE A 41 -12.65 -1.67 5.44
C ILE A 41 -12.88 -0.49 6.39
N ASP A 42 -13.89 0.31 6.06
CA ASP A 42 -14.39 1.32 6.98
C ASP A 42 -14.93 0.62 8.24
N GLY A 43 -14.30 0.83 9.40
CA GLY A 43 -14.70 0.20 10.66
C GLY A 43 -16.12 0.52 11.11
N ARG A 44 -16.79 1.50 10.48
CA ARG A 44 -18.17 1.90 10.80
C ARG A 44 -19.22 1.31 9.87
N THR A 45 -18.83 0.89 8.66
CA THR A 45 -19.75 0.30 7.69
C THR A 45 -19.14 -0.99 7.14
N CYS A 46 -19.89 -2.09 7.06
CA CYS A 46 -19.40 -3.32 6.41
C CYS A 46 -19.19 -3.17 4.89
N ASN A 47 -19.05 -1.94 4.39
CA ASN A 47 -18.77 -1.62 3.02
C ASN A 47 -17.28 -1.80 2.76
N ARG A 48 -16.97 -2.53 1.69
CA ARG A 48 -15.61 -2.62 1.17
C ARG A 48 -15.54 -1.70 -0.05
N LEU A 49 -14.62 -0.74 -0.03
CA LEU A 49 -14.37 0.10 -1.19
C LEU A 49 -13.23 -0.52 -2.00
N PRO A 50 -13.50 -1.09 -3.20
CA PRO A 50 -12.47 -1.69 -4.02
C PRO A 50 -11.66 -0.63 -4.76
N PHE A 51 -10.34 -0.68 -4.61
CA PHE A 51 -9.37 0.02 -5.43
C PHE A 51 -8.66 -0.99 -6.32
N ILE A 52 -8.82 -0.87 -7.64
CA ILE A 52 -8.18 -1.77 -8.61
C ILE A 52 -7.01 -1.03 -9.26
N TYR A 53 -5.82 -1.60 -9.09
CA TYR A 53 -4.57 -1.13 -9.64
C TYR A 53 -4.12 -2.07 -10.75
N SER A 54 -4.14 -1.59 -11.99
CA SER A 54 -3.70 -2.34 -13.16
C SER A 54 -2.23 -2.09 -13.44
N VAL A 55 -1.53 -3.07 -14.01
CA VAL A 55 -0.16 -2.84 -14.50
C VAL A 55 -0.22 -1.80 -15.62
N ARG A 56 0.59 -0.75 -15.53
CA ARG A 56 0.60 0.31 -16.52
C ARG A 56 1.15 -0.23 -17.85
N ASN A 57 0.29 -0.27 -18.87
CA ASN A 57 0.69 -0.70 -20.22
C ASN A 57 1.77 0.22 -20.82
N GLY A 58 2.84 -0.38 -21.35
CA GLY A 58 3.95 0.34 -21.99
C GLY A 58 5.04 0.83 -21.03
N ALA A 59 4.91 0.63 -19.72
CA ALA A 59 6.05 0.75 -18.81
C ALA A 59 6.94 -0.49 -18.97
N ASN A 60 8.24 -0.29 -19.20
CA ASN A 60 9.22 -1.39 -19.24
C ASN A 60 9.42 -2.07 -17.87
N GLU A 61 8.74 -1.58 -16.82
CA GLU A 61 8.93 -2.01 -15.44
C GLU A 61 7.60 -2.43 -14.79
N THR A 62 7.59 -3.62 -14.19
CA THR A 62 6.40 -4.26 -13.58
C THR A 62 5.98 -3.68 -12.21
N ASN A 63 6.63 -2.61 -11.77
CA ASN A 63 6.44 -1.92 -10.49
C ASN A 63 5.50 -0.70 -10.62
N PHE A 64 5.14 -0.27 -11.84
CA PHE A 64 4.18 0.81 -12.06
C PHE A 64 2.76 0.28 -12.20
N LEU A 65 1.86 0.85 -11.41
CA LEU A 65 0.45 0.56 -11.43
C LEU A 65 -0.34 1.82 -11.79
N GLU A 66 -1.54 1.65 -12.34
CA GLU A 66 -2.49 2.73 -12.58
C GLU A 66 -3.84 2.39 -11.94
N ARG A 67 -4.52 3.40 -11.39
CA ARG A 67 -5.87 3.27 -10.85
C ARG A 67 -6.79 4.32 -11.45
N ASP A 68 -7.97 3.88 -11.87
CA ASP A 68 -9.03 4.78 -12.33
C ASP A 68 -9.65 5.50 -11.13
N LEU A 69 -9.73 6.84 -11.21
CA LEU A 69 -10.34 7.70 -10.21
C LEU A 69 -11.77 8.13 -10.60
N GLY A 70 -12.26 7.69 -11.76
CA GLY A 70 -13.45 8.19 -12.41
C GLY A 70 -13.19 9.50 -13.17
N ASN A 71 -14.20 9.95 -13.95
CA ASN A 71 -14.15 11.21 -14.69
C ASN A 71 -12.91 11.37 -15.61
N ALA A 72 -12.46 10.27 -16.21
CA ALA A 72 -11.24 10.20 -17.03
C ALA A 72 -9.93 10.58 -16.30
N ALA A 73 -9.97 10.66 -14.96
CA ALA A 73 -8.79 10.86 -14.13
C ALA A 73 -8.18 9.53 -13.69
N LYS A 74 -6.85 9.49 -13.61
CA LYS A 74 -6.10 8.32 -13.17
C LYS A 74 -4.98 8.73 -12.22
N SER A 75 -4.72 7.90 -11.22
CA SER A 75 -3.47 7.98 -10.46
C SER A 75 -2.46 6.97 -10.98
N ILE A 76 -1.19 7.24 -10.70
CA ILE A 76 -0.07 6.34 -11.03
C ILE A 76 0.61 5.98 -9.73
N SER A 77 0.75 4.68 -9.47
CA SER A 77 1.46 4.17 -8.31
C SER A 77 2.77 3.50 -8.70
N LEU A 78 3.73 3.55 -7.79
CA LEU A 78 5.00 2.85 -7.90
C LEU A 78 5.20 1.98 -6.66
N VAL A 79 5.45 0.69 -6.87
CA VAL A 79 5.91 -0.23 -5.82
C VAL A 79 7.37 0.07 -5.52
N LEU A 80 7.63 0.54 -4.31
CA LEU A 80 8.98 0.88 -3.83
C LEU A 80 9.67 -0.33 -3.19
N ASP A 81 8.91 -1.15 -2.47
CA ASP A 81 9.44 -2.34 -1.81
C ASP A 81 8.33 -3.33 -1.48
N THR A 82 8.68 -4.62 -1.44
CA THR A 82 7.78 -5.68 -1.01
C THR A 82 8.58 -6.97 -0.83
N ASP A 83 8.19 -7.81 0.13
CA ASP A 83 8.61 -9.21 0.18
C ASP A 83 7.64 -10.14 -0.56
N ASN A 84 6.67 -9.57 -1.30
CA ASN A 84 5.55 -10.20 -1.99
C ASN A 84 4.56 -10.98 -1.11
N CYS A 85 4.86 -11.20 0.18
CA CYS A 85 4.10 -12.13 1.01
C CYS A 85 3.52 -11.48 2.26
N HIS A 86 4.13 -10.43 2.81
CA HIS A 86 3.72 -9.85 4.08
C HIS A 86 3.56 -8.34 4.04
N TYR A 87 4.31 -7.63 3.21
CA TYR A 87 4.19 -6.17 3.12
C TYR A 87 4.34 -5.64 1.69
N LEU A 88 3.81 -4.44 1.49
CA LEU A 88 3.86 -3.68 0.25
C LEU A 88 4.04 -2.19 0.58
N VAL A 89 5.11 -1.60 0.07
CA VAL A 89 5.37 -0.16 0.15
C VAL A 89 5.14 0.46 -1.22
N MET A 90 4.26 1.46 -1.28
CA MET A 90 3.88 2.13 -2.51
C MET A 90 3.85 3.64 -2.33
N LEU A 91 4.13 4.36 -3.41
CA LEU A 91 3.70 5.75 -3.58
C LEU A 91 2.61 5.80 -4.65
N GLU A 92 1.74 6.80 -4.57
CA GLU A 92 0.71 7.07 -5.57
C GLU A 92 0.67 8.57 -5.86
N CYS A 93 0.91 8.90 -7.12
CA CYS A 93 0.83 10.25 -7.65
C CYS A 93 -0.56 10.50 -8.23
N PHE A 94 -1.21 11.56 -7.78
CA PHE A 94 -2.53 11.99 -8.23
C PHE A 94 -2.44 13.08 -9.30
N PRO A 95 -3.51 13.30 -10.09
CA PRO A 95 -3.54 14.34 -11.14
C PRO A 95 -3.29 15.77 -10.64
N ASP A 96 -3.58 16.05 -9.37
CA ASP A 96 -3.34 17.35 -8.74
C ASP A 96 -1.87 17.56 -8.32
N GLY A 97 -1.01 16.57 -8.56
CA GLY A 97 0.41 16.57 -8.20
C GLY A 97 0.68 16.12 -6.76
N SER A 98 -0.36 15.80 -5.97
CA SER A 98 -0.16 15.24 -4.64
C SER A 98 0.41 13.82 -4.73
N VAL A 99 1.24 13.47 -3.73
CA VAL A 99 1.85 12.15 -3.63
C VAL A 99 1.53 11.57 -2.27
N SER A 100 0.70 10.53 -2.27
CA SER A 100 0.42 9.75 -1.07
C SER A 100 1.40 8.58 -0.99
N ARG A 101 1.74 8.17 0.24
CA ARG A 101 2.60 7.02 0.51
C ARG A 101 1.86 6.04 1.39
N TYR A 102 2.05 4.76 1.09
CA TYR A 102 1.33 3.68 1.75
C TYR A 102 2.30 2.57 2.14
N VAL A 103 2.14 2.07 3.36
CA VAL A 103 2.71 0.78 3.76
C VAL A 103 1.55 -0.12 4.14
N THR A 104 1.31 -1.17 3.36
CA THR A 104 0.33 -2.19 3.68
C THR A 104 1.03 -3.45 4.15
N TYR A 105 0.54 -4.05 5.23
CA TYR A 105 1.13 -5.25 5.81
C TYR A 105 0.07 -6.19 6.36
N LYS A 106 0.34 -7.50 6.31
CA LYS A 106 -0.56 -8.50 6.91
C LYS A 106 -0.54 -8.46 8.43
N SER A 107 -1.66 -8.80 9.05
CA SER A 107 -1.72 -9.01 10.51
C SER A 107 -0.71 -10.07 10.99
N THR A 108 -0.36 -11.03 10.13
CA THR A 108 0.64 -12.08 10.42
C THR A 108 2.10 -11.64 10.23
N TRP A 109 2.37 -10.38 9.87
CA TRP A 109 3.74 -9.92 9.64
C TRP A 109 4.52 -9.80 10.95
N THR A 110 5.62 -10.55 11.03
CA THR A 110 6.43 -10.69 12.24
C THR A 110 7.16 -9.39 12.63
N SER A 111 7.40 -9.18 13.94
CA SER A 111 8.21 -8.05 14.45
C SER A 111 9.60 -7.99 13.81
N ALA A 112 10.29 -9.13 13.68
CA ALA A 112 11.58 -9.17 12.99
C ALA A 112 11.51 -8.74 11.51
N GLY A 113 10.36 -8.93 10.86
CA GLY A 113 10.11 -8.42 9.51
C GLY A 113 9.98 -6.90 9.49
N LYS A 114 9.22 -6.35 10.44
CA LYS A 114 9.04 -4.90 10.65
C LYS A 114 10.38 -4.21 10.94
N ASP A 115 11.18 -4.77 11.85
CA ASP A 115 12.51 -4.26 12.21
C ASP A 115 13.46 -4.23 11.00
N ARG A 116 13.39 -5.26 10.14
CA ARG A 116 14.18 -5.30 8.90
C ARG A 116 13.77 -4.19 7.92
N LEU A 117 12.47 -3.89 7.80
CA LEU A 117 12.01 -2.77 6.96
C LEU A 117 12.49 -1.43 7.52
N ALA A 118 12.39 -1.22 8.84
CA ALA A 118 12.87 0.00 9.50
C ALA A 118 14.38 0.20 9.31
N ALA A 119 15.18 -0.86 9.49
CA ALA A 119 16.62 -0.81 9.23
C ALA A 119 16.95 -0.52 7.76
N LYS A 120 16.16 -1.07 6.82
CA LYS A 120 16.29 -0.76 5.39
C LYS A 120 15.92 0.69 5.09
N ALA A 121 14.85 1.21 5.69
CA ALA A 121 14.40 2.60 5.55
C ALA A 121 15.47 3.61 5.99
N ALA A 122 16.20 3.31 7.08
CA ALA A 122 17.28 4.15 7.57
C ALA A 122 18.47 4.32 6.60
N THR A 123 18.58 3.47 5.57
CA THR A 123 19.68 3.49 4.59
C THR A 123 19.21 3.68 3.14
N ASN A 124 17.90 3.75 2.91
CA ASN A 124 17.30 3.92 1.59
C ASN A 124 16.37 5.14 1.58
N SER A 125 16.81 6.21 0.92
CA SER A 125 16.04 7.46 0.83
C SER A 125 14.69 7.33 0.16
N ALA A 126 14.43 6.28 -0.63
CA ALA A 126 13.11 6.03 -1.17
C ALA A 126 12.10 5.52 -0.11
N LEU A 127 12.59 5.05 1.03
CA LEU A 127 11.81 4.42 2.11
C LEU A 127 11.92 5.17 3.43
N ASP A 128 12.64 6.29 3.49
CA ASP A 128 12.94 7.04 4.71
C ASP A 128 11.70 7.37 5.55
N PHE A 129 10.59 7.68 4.89
CA PHE A 129 9.30 7.99 5.52
C PHE A 129 8.75 6.85 6.40
N VAL A 130 9.22 5.62 6.20
CA VAL A 130 8.78 4.43 6.94
C VAL A 130 9.56 4.24 8.24
N GLN A 131 10.74 4.87 8.37
CA GLN A 131 11.67 4.61 9.47
C GLN A 131 11.07 4.88 10.86
N ASP A 132 10.11 5.81 10.93
CA ASP A 132 9.50 6.30 12.17
C ASP A 132 8.11 5.70 12.42
N TYR A 133 7.67 4.75 11.58
CA TYR A 133 6.33 4.16 11.71
C TYR A 133 6.25 3.12 12.81
N THR A 134 5.17 3.20 13.58
CA THR A 134 4.76 2.17 14.52
C THR A 134 3.76 1.22 13.84
N PHE A 135 4.21 0.01 13.48
CA PHE A 135 3.38 -0.99 12.81
C PHE A 135 2.42 -1.71 13.77
N ASP A 136 1.50 -0.97 14.38
CA ASP A 136 0.55 -1.47 15.38
C ASP A 136 -0.87 -0.92 15.16
N CYS A 137 -1.32 -1.02 13.90
CA CYS A 137 -2.63 -0.54 13.46
C CYS A 137 -3.80 -1.21 14.20
N ALA A 138 -3.62 -2.44 14.68
CA ALA A 138 -4.64 -3.14 15.47
C ALA A 138 -4.99 -2.40 16.77
N ASN A 139 -4.07 -1.58 17.29
CA ASN A 139 -4.27 -0.73 18.46
C ASN A 139 -4.38 0.77 18.10
N GLY A 140 -4.45 1.10 16.80
CA GLY A 140 -4.54 2.48 16.31
C GLY A 140 -3.24 3.27 16.37
N ASN A 141 -2.09 2.60 16.57
CA ASN A 141 -0.78 3.25 16.61
C ASN A 141 -0.16 3.27 15.21
N VAL A 142 0.46 4.40 14.86
CA VAL A 142 1.11 4.69 13.58
C VAL A 142 2.45 5.37 13.77
#